data_AF-A0A7X9Q1H7-F1
#
_entry.id   AF-A0A7X9Q1H7-F1
#
_cell.length_a   1.000
_cell.length_b   1.000
_cell.length_c   1.000
_cell.angle_alpha   90.00
_cell.angle_beta   90.00
_cell.angle_gamma   90.00
#
_symmetry.space_group_name_H-M   'P 1'
#
loop_
_entity.id
_entity.type
_entity.pdbx_description
1 polymer ?
#
loop_
_entity_poly.entity_id
_entity_poly.type
_entity_poly.pdbx_seq_one_letter_code
_entity_poly.pdbx_strand_id
1 'polypeptide(L)'
;MPTVSVPPLSFPAQAYAEMIGNAYDGYPLEACGLLVGRGTRVHRFVACTNEAASARVYTIPGKELLRAEMAAEGDGLEIIGVFHSHTHSEPYPSPTDVAQAP
;
A
#
# COMPACT_ATOMS: atom_id res chain seq x y z
N MET A 1 11.20 -1.26 25.82
CA MET A 1 10.13 -0.96 24.85
C MET A 1 9.27 -2.22 24.74
N PRO A 2 8.01 -2.22 25.15
CA PRO A 2 7.17 -3.40 24.97
C PRO A 2 6.96 -3.63 23.47
N THR A 3 7.27 -4.83 23.00
CA THR A 3 7.03 -5.27 21.62
C THR A 3 5.52 -5.35 21.39
N VAL A 4 4.96 -4.38 20.67
CA VAL A 4 3.59 -4.47 20.19
C VAL A 4 3.56 -5.53 19.08
N SER A 5 3.08 -6.72 19.41
CA SER A 5 2.82 -7.77 18.42
C SER A 5 1.59 -7.38 17.61
N VAL A 6 1.79 -6.69 16.49
CA VAL A 6 0.71 -6.41 15.53
C VAL A 6 0.35 -7.72 14.82
N PRO A 7 -0.91 -8.17 14.88
CA PRO A 7 -1.33 -9.38 14.17
C PRO A 7 -1.09 -9.24 12.65
N PRO A 8 -0.67 -10.32 11.96
CA PRO A 8 -0.36 -10.24 10.54
C PRO A 8 -1.61 -9.91 9.72
N LEU A 9 -1.40 -9.17 8.62
CA LEU A 9 -2.43 -8.96 7.62
C LEU A 9 -2.71 -10.26 6.85
N SER A 10 -3.98 -10.54 6.59
CA SER A 10 -4.40 -11.67 5.76
C SER A 10 -4.98 -11.20 4.43
N PHE A 11 -4.52 -11.82 3.35
CA PHE A 11 -4.86 -11.43 1.98
C PHE A 11 -5.63 -12.53 1.24
N PRO A 12 -6.64 -12.17 0.42
CA PRO A 12 -7.10 -13.02 -0.67
C PRO A 12 -5.97 -13.22 -1.68
N ALA A 13 -5.89 -14.41 -2.28
CA ALA A 13 -4.84 -14.74 -3.25
C ALA A 13 -4.81 -13.75 -4.44
N GLN A 14 -5.99 -13.29 -4.87
CA GLN A 14 -6.12 -12.30 -5.94
C GLN A 14 -5.50 -10.94 -5.54
N ALA A 15 -5.89 -10.38 -4.39
CA ALA A 15 -5.37 -9.09 -3.93
C ALA A 15 -3.85 -9.13 -3.72
N TYR A 16 -3.33 -10.26 -3.24
CA TYR A 16 -1.88 -10.47 -3.12
C TYR A 16 -1.18 -10.50 -4.50
N ALA A 17 -1.74 -11.23 -5.46
CA ALA A 17 -1.19 -11.31 -6.81
C ALA A 17 -1.23 -9.95 -7.54
N GLU A 18 -2.32 -9.18 -7.40
CA GLU A 18 -2.46 -7.84 -7.95
C GLU A 18 -1.43 -6.86 -7.36
N MET A 19 -1.21 -6.92 -6.04
CA MET A 19 -0.19 -6.12 -5.35
C MET A 19 1.22 -6.42 -5.88
N ILE A 20 1.55 -7.71 -6.06
CA ILE A 20 2.84 -8.12 -6.63
C ILE A 20 2.95 -7.74 -8.10
N GLY A 21 1.89 -7.94 -8.89
CA GLY A 21 1.85 -7.52 -10.30
C GLY A 21 2.12 -6.02 -10.46
N ASN A 22 1.49 -5.20 -9.63
CA ASN A 22 1.71 -3.75 -9.61
C ASN A 22 3.18 -3.38 -9.34
N ALA A 23 3.88 -4.14 -8.49
CA ALA A 23 5.31 -3.93 -8.24
C ALA A 23 6.17 -4.22 -9.49
N TYR A 24 5.83 -5.25 -10.25
CA TYR A 24 6.52 -5.57 -11.51
C TYR A 24 6.20 -4.54 -12.60
N ASP A 25 4.94 -4.13 -12.73
CA ASP A 25 4.51 -3.17 -13.76
C ASP A 25 5.06 -1.76 -13.51
N GLY A 26 5.26 -1.37 -12.25
CA GLY A 26 5.82 -0.06 -11.88
C GLY A 26 7.33 0.07 -12.11
N TYR A 27 8.05 -1.04 -12.25
CA TYR A 27 9.51 -1.03 -12.43
C TYR A 27 9.90 -0.25 -13.72
N PRO A 28 10.92 0.64 -13.69
CA PRO A 28 11.95 0.82 -12.66
C PRO A 28 11.62 1.79 -11.52
N LEU A 29 10.42 2.37 -11.51
CA LEU A 29 9.95 3.27 -10.45
C LEU A 29 9.32 2.48 -9.31
N GLU A 30 9.15 3.10 -8.14
CA GLU A 30 8.37 2.48 -7.08
C GLU A 30 6.89 2.50 -7.46
N ALA A 31 6.25 1.34 -7.39
CA ALA A 31 4.82 1.21 -7.42
C ALA A 31 4.24 1.50 -6.02
N CYS A 32 3.01 2.00 -5.95
CA CYS A 32 2.30 2.19 -4.69
C CYS A 32 0.82 1.79 -4.80
N GLY A 33 0.17 1.65 -3.65
CA GLY A 33 -1.25 1.32 -3.59
C GLY A 33 -1.80 1.22 -2.18
N LEU A 34 -3.11 0.97 -2.08
CA LEU A 34 -3.87 0.97 -0.84
C LEU A 34 -4.43 -0.43 -0.55
N LEU A 35 -4.40 -0.81 0.71
CA LEU A 35 -5.02 -2.04 1.23
C LEU A 35 -6.38 -1.70 1.80
N VAL A 36 -7.44 -2.14 1.12
CA VAL A 36 -8.82 -1.94 1.59
C VAL A 36 -9.32 -3.20 2.27
N GLY A 37 -9.87 -3.06 3.46
CA GLY A 37 -10.26 -4.19 4.29
C GLY A 37 -10.97 -3.79 5.56
N ARG A 38 -10.86 -4.64 6.59
CA ARG A 38 -11.38 -4.38 7.94
C ARG A 38 -10.50 -5.06 8.98
N GLY A 39 -10.03 -4.30 9.97
CA GLY A 39 -9.08 -4.82 10.95
C GLY A 39 -7.81 -5.34 10.26
N THR A 40 -7.50 -6.63 10.40
CA THR A 40 -6.32 -7.26 9.75
C THR A 40 -6.66 -8.06 8.48
N ARG A 41 -7.89 -8.01 8.00
CA ARG A 41 -8.32 -8.70 6.78
C ARG A 41 -8.34 -7.74 5.61
N VAL A 42 -7.46 -7.96 4.65
CA VAL A 42 -7.52 -7.29 3.33
C VAL A 42 -8.66 -7.91 2.53
N HIS A 43 -9.43 -7.07 1.84
CA HIS A 43 -10.49 -7.47 0.92
C HIS A 43 -10.05 -7.27 -0.53
N ARG A 44 -9.38 -6.15 -0.82
CA ARG A 44 -8.86 -5.84 -2.15
C ARG A 44 -7.62 -4.94 -2.06
N PHE A 45 -6.80 -5.01 -3.10
CA PHE A 45 -5.72 -4.08 -3.35
C PHE A 45 -6.20 -3.01 -4.35
N VAL A 46 -5.81 -1.76 -4.13
CA VAL A 46 -6.08 -0.66 -5.07
C VAL A 46 -4.73 -0.11 -5.50
N ALA A 47 -4.35 -0.37 -6.76
CA ALA A 47 -3.15 0.23 -7.34
C ALA A 47 -3.33 1.76 -7.44
N CYS A 48 -2.28 2.50 -7.08
CA CYS A 48 -2.25 3.94 -7.18
C CYS A 48 -1.09 4.40 -8.06
N THR A 49 -1.25 5.57 -8.65
CA THR A 49 -0.17 6.23 -9.37
C THR A 49 0.89 6.70 -8.37
N ASN A 50 2.17 6.45 -8.65
CA ASN A 50 3.24 7.14 -7.95
C ASN A 50 3.41 8.55 -8.54
N GLU A 51 2.80 9.57 -7.90
CA GLU A 51 2.86 10.96 -8.35
C GLU A 51 4.29 11.53 -8.36
N ALA A 52 5.17 11.01 -7.51
CA ALA A 52 6.57 11.42 -7.45
C ALA A 52 7.41 10.88 -8.62
N ALA A 53 6.87 9.92 -9.39
CA ALA A 53 7.55 9.27 -10.52
C ALA A 53 9.00 8.87 -10.20
N SER A 54 9.21 8.30 -9.02
CA SER A 54 10.54 8.08 -8.42
C SER A 54 10.77 6.60 -8.12
N ALA A 55 12.04 6.19 -8.18
CA ALA A 55 12.51 4.85 -7.82
C ALA A 55 12.94 4.71 -6.35
N ARG A 56 12.64 5.72 -5.51
CA ARG A 56 13.03 5.76 -4.08
C ARG A 56 11.97 6.30 -3.12
N VAL A 57 10.97 6.98 -3.66
CA VAL A 57 9.88 7.56 -2.87
C VAL A 57 8.60 7.42 -3.68
N TYR A 58 7.48 7.37 -2.96
CA TYR A 58 6.17 7.41 -3.57
C TYR A 58 5.29 8.50 -2.95
N THR A 59 4.30 8.93 -3.72
CA THR A 59 3.23 9.79 -3.22
C THR A 59 1.94 9.36 -3.91
N ILE A 60 0.93 9.01 -3.12
CA ILE A 60 -0.40 8.70 -3.63
C ILE A 60 -1.13 10.02 -3.89
N PRO A 61 -1.62 10.29 -5.11
CA PRO A 61 -2.39 11.49 -5.39
C PRO A 61 -3.60 11.60 -4.46
N GLY A 62 -3.83 12.76 -3.84
CA GLY A 62 -4.93 12.94 -2.90
C GLY A 62 -6.32 12.64 -3.49
N LYS A 63 -6.49 12.79 -4.82
CA LYS A 63 -7.73 12.41 -5.53
C LYS A 63 -7.93 10.90 -5.60
N GLU A 64 -6.85 10.12 -5.75
CA GLU A 64 -6.93 8.66 -5.77
C GLU A 64 -7.20 8.12 -4.37
N LEU A 65 -6.53 8.68 -3.36
CA LEU A 65 -6.80 8.38 -1.95
C LEU A 65 -8.28 8.63 -1.60
N LEU A 66 -8.80 9.83 -1.87
CA LEU A 66 -10.20 10.18 -1.58
C LEU A 66 -11.18 9.25 -2.29
N ARG A 67 -10.91 8.87 -3.55
CA ARG A 67 -11.77 7.94 -4.29
C ARG A 67 -11.75 6.55 -3.67
N ALA A 68 -10.58 6.07 -3.26
CA ALA A 68 -10.43 4.77 -2.61
C ALA A 68 -11.13 4.74 -1.24
N GLU A 69 -11.01 5.82 -0.45
CA GLU A 69 -11.73 6.00 0.82
C GLU A 69 -13.24 5.96 0.62
N MET A 70 -13.78 6.82 -0.25
CA MET A 70 -15.23 6.85 -0.52
C MET A 70 -15.77 5.51 -1.03
N ALA A 71 -15.01 4.82 -1.88
CA ALA A 71 -15.40 3.49 -2.37
C ALA A 71 -15.32 2.42 -1.28
N ALA A 72 -14.33 2.51 -0.36
CA ALA A 72 -14.25 1.61 0.78
C ALA A 72 -15.43 1.83 1.73
N GLU A 73 -15.72 3.08 2.09
CA GLU A 73 -16.84 3.45 2.96
C GLU A 73 -18.19 3.00 2.38
N GLY A 74 -18.40 3.16 1.07
CA GLY A 74 -19.61 2.71 0.37
C GLY A 74 -19.84 1.19 0.48
N ASP A 75 -18.78 0.42 0.66
CA ASP A 75 -18.81 -1.04 0.86
C ASP A 75 -18.80 -1.44 2.35
N GLY A 76 -18.79 -0.48 3.28
CA GLY A 76 -18.62 -0.73 4.72
C GLY A 76 -17.21 -1.23 5.09
N LEU A 77 -16.21 -0.86 4.31
CA LEU A 77 -14.79 -1.17 4.48
C LEU A 77 -13.99 0.11 4.77
N GLU A 78 -12.71 -0.05 5.06
CA GLU A 78 -11.77 1.05 5.33
C GLU A 78 -10.42 0.79 4.66
N ILE A 79 -9.60 1.84 4.52
CA ILE A 79 -8.18 1.67 4.19
C ILE A 79 -7.45 1.22 5.46
N ILE A 80 -6.89 0.01 5.44
CA ILE A 80 -6.19 -0.59 6.58
C ILE A 80 -4.66 -0.57 6.42
N GLY A 81 -4.15 -0.09 5.29
CA GLY A 81 -2.72 0.01 5.06
C GLY A 81 -2.36 0.56 3.68
N VAL A 82 -1.07 0.82 3.52
CA VAL A 82 -0.44 1.32 2.30
C VAL A 82 0.65 0.34 1.88
N PHE A 83 0.85 0.21 0.58
CA PHE A 83 1.88 -0.61 -0.04
C PHE A 83 2.74 0.27 -0.94
N HIS A 84 4.05 0.01 -0.95
CA HIS A 84 4.96 0.41 -2.01
C HIS A 84 6.05 -0.64 -2.27
N SER A 85 6.63 -0.61 -3.46
CA SER A 85 7.72 -1.52 -3.85
C SER A 85 9.08 -0.84 -3.70
N HIS A 86 10.11 -1.58 -3.27
CA HIS A 86 11.51 -1.15 -3.43
C HIS A 86 12.12 -1.79 -4.68
N THR A 87 12.71 -0.99 -5.55
CA THR A 87 13.27 -1.47 -6.84
C THR A 87 14.77 -1.75 -6.79
N HIS A 88 15.50 -1.17 -5.83
CA HIS A 88 16.97 -1.23 -5.75
C HIS A 88 17.51 -1.50 -4.34
N SER A 89 16.63 -1.69 -3.35
CA SER A 89 16.97 -1.96 -1.96
C SER A 89 16.18 -3.14 -1.42
N GLU A 90 16.69 -3.75 -0.35
CA GLU A 90 15.94 -4.78 0.39
C GLU A 90 14.58 -4.24 0.86
N PRO A 91 13.56 -5.11 1.00
CA PRO A 91 12.23 -4.74 1.49
C PRO A 91 12.26 -4.52 3.02
N TYR A 92 13.10 -3.58 3.46
CA TYR A 92 13.18 -3.10 4.82
C TYR A 92 12.82 -1.60 4.81
N PRO A 93 11.98 -1.11 5.74
CA PRO A 93 11.56 0.29 5.74
C PRO A 93 12.77 1.22 5.77
N SER A 94 12.86 2.13 4.79
CA SER A 94 13.87 3.18 4.79
C SER A 94 13.55 4.22 5.87
N PRO A 95 14.52 5.06 6.29
CA PRO A 95 14.25 6.15 7.22
C PRO A 95 13.14 7.10 6.75
N THR A 96 12.98 7.26 5.43
CA THR A 96 11.91 8.06 4.82
C THR A 96 10.54 7.39 4.98
N ASP A 97 10.45 6.07 4.78
CA ASP A 97 9.20 5.31 4.93
C ASP A 97 8.68 5.39 6.37
N VAL A 98 9.58 5.32 7.35
CA VAL A 98 9.24 5.45 8.77
C VAL A 98 8.74 6.86 9.11
N ALA A 99 9.34 7.89 8.52
CA ALA A 99 8.95 9.28 8.77
C ALA A 99 7.62 9.67 8.11
N GLN A 100 7.22 8.97 7.05
CA GLN A 100 5.98 9.22 6.30
C GLN A 100 4.81 8.33 6.75
N ALA A 101 5.06 7.31 7.57
CA ALA A 101 4.00 6.52 8.20
C ALA A 101 3.25 7.37 9.25
N PRO A 102 1.93 7.57 9.13
CA PRO A 102 1.13 8.32 10.10
C PRO A 102 0.92 7.57 11.43
#